data_AF-A0A6N7FE43-F1
#
_entry.id   AF-A0A6N7FE43-F1
#
_cell.length_a   1.000
_cell.length_b   1.000
_cell.length_c   1.000
_cell.angle_alpha   90.00
_cell.angle_beta   90.00
_cell.angle_gamma   90.00
#
_symmetry.space_group_name_H-M   'P 1'
#
loop_
_entity.id
_entity.type
_entity.pdbx_description
1 polymer ?
#
loop_
_entity_poly.entity_id
_entity_poly.type
_entity_poly.pdbx_seq_one_letter_code
_entity_poly.pdbx_strand_id
1 'polypeptide(L)'
;MKTITGAAVAAAFACTLAPSAQAALQWVPAANGQVPPGAVIGGAEPGRQLPVCRAPFQNGVHPGKIVARNCNIGWGGKEITIGKYEVLVAPPAEIRWVPAANGQVPPGAVIGGKEPGRQLPVCRAPYQKGMHPGKLVAQNCNIGWGGKEITLNRYEVMVAAGPAGTPSTPVAVKPAAGVLYTTMAHNDQGSYGFKSGSTYVVNFVSQIDTFPTELGVRMGSNQNPYDATVKIAVNGKPVFAHNFTGLKQRQSDWATVFPIHGLTVPVKKGDRLAVAITPAQDTGIAALTQLRDPNAPPSPIAGYGPMTARFYFNGSAQPDRTAYPKPQVDLSMFQNTIADGGSNWALGGGASFTQTFISLQGGVPKELGVKMGINQNPYNARVQVSVNGAPAFDKTFTGLRQRQSDWATVFALDGFKNPVKPGDKISFTVTPATQIGIAAIHFDRQGIEKGNVPRYGAARSAFYMKK
;
A
#
# COMPACT_ATOMS: atom_id res chain seq x y z
N MET A 1 -28.00 -33.36 -74.53
CA MET A 1 -26.57 -32.97 -74.57
C MET A 1 -26.45 -31.50 -74.22
N LYS A 2 -25.41 -31.15 -73.44
CA LYS A 2 -24.99 -29.81 -72.97
C LYS A 2 -25.61 -29.30 -71.64
N THR A 3 -24.95 -29.71 -70.54
CA THR A 3 -24.22 -28.87 -69.56
C THR A 3 -24.28 -27.33 -69.74
N ILE A 4 -24.20 -26.42 -68.77
CA ILE A 4 -23.77 -26.41 -67.35
C ILE A 4 -24.10 -25.00 -66.75
N THR A 5 -24.26 -24.91 -65.42
CA THR A 5 -24.09 -23.74 -64.50
C THR A 5 -25.01 -22.51 -64.55
N GLY A 6 -25.39 -22.06 -63.34
CA GLY A 6 -25.84 -20.70 -63.05
C GLY A 6 -26.11 -20.51 -61.56
N ALA A 7 -25.28 -19.72 -60.89
CA ALA A 7 -25.12 -19.62 -59.44
C ALA A 7 -26.35 -19.10 -58.66
N ALA A 8 -26.55 -19.64 -57.45
CA ALA A 8 -27.37 -19.00 -56.43
C ALA A 8 -26.64 -17.77 -55.88
N VAL A 9 -27.28 -16.60 -56.00
CA VAL A 9 -26.80 -15.34 -55.44
C VAL A 9 -27.01 -15.36 -53.93
N ALA A 10 -25.96 -15.67 -53.17
CA ALA A 10 -25.92 -15.38 -51.74
C ALA A 10 -25.54 -13.91 -51.56
N ALA A 11 -26.49 -13.09 -51.13
CA ALA A 11 -26.21 -11.74 -50.65
C ALA A 11 -25.39 -11.86 -49.35
N ALA A 12 -24.08 -11.78 -49.48
CA ALA A 12 -23.19 -11.62 -48.34
C ALA A 12 -23.41 -10.20 -47.77
N PHE A 13 -23.97 -10.12 -46.57
CA PHE A 13 -23.82 -8.92 -45.76
C PHE A 13 -22.34 -8.75 -45.46
N ALA A 14 -21.69 -7.84 -46.17
CA ALA A 14 -20.34 -7.42 -45.89
C ALA A 14 -20.32 -6.74 -44.52
N CYS A 15 -19.92 -7.49 -43.49
CA CYS A 15 -19.45 -6.92 -42.25
C CYS A 15 -18.11 -6.25 -42.56
N THR A 16 -18.15 -4.96 -42.89
CA THR A 16 -16.94 -4.12 -42.97
C THR A 16 -16.30 -4.09 -41.59
N LEU A 17 -15.27 -4.92 -41.40
CA LEU A 17 -14.38 -4.81 -40.26
C LEU A 17 -13.74 -3.42 -40.30
N ALA A 18 -14.07 -2.59 -39.32
CA ALA A 18 -13.28 -1.40 -39.04
C ALA A 18 -11.81 -1.83 -38.80
N PRO A 19 -10.81 -1.07 -39.29
CA PRO A 19 -9.42 -1.42 -39.10
C PRO A 19 -9.10 -1.50 -37.60
N SER A 20 -8.53 -2.64 -37.19
CA SER A 20 -8.11 -2.91 -35.82
C SER A 20 -7.11 -1.86 -35.35
N ALA A 21 -7.27 -1.42 -34.11
CA ALA A 21 -6.57 -0.29 -33.53
C ALA A 21 -5.12 -0.60 -33.11
N GLN A 22 -4.28 -0.89 -34.10
CA GLN A 22 -2.82 -0.98 -34.02
C GLN A 22 -2.13 0.26 -34.64
N ALA A 23 -2.89 1.32 -34.94
CA ALA A 23 -2.47 2.45 -35.78
C ALA A 23 -1.65 3.57 -35.09
N ALA A 24 -1.16 3.33 -33.87
CA ALA A 24 -0.68 4.36 -32.95
C ALA A 24 0.85 4.59 -32.96
N LEU A 25 1.61 3.49 -32.88
CA LEU A 25 3.08 3.49 -32.79
C LEU A 25 3.69 3.05 -34.12
N GLN A 26 4.53 3.90 -34.71
CA GLN A 26 5.16 3.63 -36.00
C GLN A 26 6.68 3.71 -35.90
N TRP A 27 7.34 2.71 -36.47
CA TRP A 27 8.78 2.76 -36.72
C TRP A 27 9.00 3.27 -38.13
N VAL A 28 9.44 4.52 -38.24
CA VAL A 28 9.59 5.23 -39.52
C VAL A 28 11.05 5.14 -39.97
N PRO A 29 11.35 4.58 -41.16
CA PRO A 29 12.70 4.54 -41.70
C PRO A 29 13.30 5.94 -41.79
N ALA A 30 14.56 6.08 -41.36
CA ALA A 30 15.31 7.33 -41.40
C ALA A 30 16.81 7.06 -41.53
N ALA A 31 17.57 8.09 -41.88
CA ALA A 31 19.02 7.98 -41.96
C ALA A 31 19.70 9.33 -41.70
N ASN A 32 21.00 9.28 -41.42
CA ASN A 32 21.89 10.45 -41.43
C ASN A 32 21.42 11.63 -40.56
N GLY A 33 20.78 11.36 -39.42
CA GLY A 33 20.29 12.37 -38.47
C GLY A 33 18.87 12.86 -38.72
N GLN A 34 18.17 12.30 -39.71
CA GLN A 34 16.76 12.60 -39.92
C GLN A 34 15.93 12.14 -38.70
N VAL A 35 15.05 13.03 -38.25
CA VAL A 35 14.08 12.81 -37.17
C VAL A 35 12.70 13.24 -37.70
N PRO A 36 11.78 12.31 -37.96
CA PRO A 36 10.44 12.65 -38.45
C PRO A 36 9.63 13.44 -37.40
N PRO A 37 8.68 14.30 -37.82
CA PRO A 37 7.74 14.94 -36.91
C PRO A 37 6.99 13.91 -36.05
N GLY A 38 6.77 14.25 -34.77
CA GLY A 38 6.12 13.32 -33.82
C GLY A 38 7.04 12.22 -33.30
N ALA A 39 8.36 12.30 -33.54
CA ALA A 39 9.32 11.39 -32.95
C ALA A 39 9.24 11.39 -31.41
N VAL A 40 9.24 10.18 -30.84
CA VAL A 40 9.22 9.99 -29.40
C VAL A 40 10.56 10.39 -28.80
N ILE A 41 10.53 11.39 -27.90
CA ILE A 41 11.70 11.81 -27.13
C ILE A 41 11.86 10.88 -25.93
N GLY A 42 12.88 10.03 -25.99
CA GLY A 42 13.18 9.03 -24.96
C GLY A 42 13.97 9.58 -23.79
N GLY A 43 14.57 10.76 -23.93
CA GLY A 43 15.25 11.45 -22.87
C GLY A 43 15.99 12.68 -23.37
N ALA A 44 16.92 13.17 -22.57
CA ALA A 44 17.70 14.37 -22.87
C ALA A 44 19.05 14.34 -22.16
N GLU A 45 20.01 15.04 -22.75
CA GLU A 45 21.30 15.42 -22.18
C GLU A 45 21.36 16.96 -22.17
N PRO A 46 22.27 17.59 -21.40
CA PRO A 46 22.45 19.04 -21.45
C PRO A 46 22.60 19.55 -22.90
N GLY A 47 21.66 20.36 -23.35
CA GLY A 47 21.65 20.96 -24.70
C GLY A 47 21.16 20.06 -25.84
N ARG A 48 20.64 18.85 -25.60
CA ARG A 48 20.06 18.01 -26.66
C ARG A 48 18.96 17.06 -26.19
N GLN A 49 17.95 16.86 -27.04
CA GLN A 49 16.96 15.81 -26.89
C GLN A 49 17.46 14.50 -27.51
N LEU A 50 16.97 13.37 -27.00
CA LEU A 50 17.35 12.04 -27.46
C LEU A 50 16.12 11.29 -28.00
N PRO A 51 15.84 11.39 -29.31
CA PRO A 51 14.79 10.61 -29.95
C PRO A 51 15.07 9.11 -29.87
N VAL A 52 14.02 8.31 -29.70
CA VAL A 52 14.11 6.85 -29.68
C VAL A 52 14.27 6.32 -31.10
N CYS A 53 15.32 5.53 -31.33
CA CYS A 53 15.54 4.82 -32.58
C CYS A 53 15.72 3.32 -32.35
N ARG A 54 15.67 2.54 -33.43
CA ARG A 54 16.16 1.17 -33.47
C ARG A 54 16.97 0.92 -34.75
N ALA A 55 17.94 0.02 -34.68
CA ALA A 55 18.78 -0.30 -35.83
C ALA A 55 19.14 -1.79 -35.87
N PRO A 56 19.29 -2.38 -37.08
CA PRO A 56 19.73 -3.76 -37.23
C PRO A 56 21.23 -3.89 -36.93
N PHE A 57 21.60 -4.86 -36.10
CA PHE A 57 22.99 -5.17 -35.76
C PHE A 57 23.11 -6.61 -35.27
N GLN A 58 24.15 -7.35 -35.69
CA GLN A 58 24.48 -8.71 -35.20
C GLN A 58 23.27 -9.66 -35.07
N ASN A 59 22.55 -9.88 -36.18
CA ASN A 59 21.35 -10.75 -36.24
C ASN A 59 20.18 -10.32 -35.32
N GLY A 60 20.17 -9.06 -34.88
CA GLY A 60 19.10 -8.47 -34.10
C GLY A 60 18.72 -7.08 -34.58
N VAL A 61 17.70 -6.52 -33.94
CA VAL A 61 17.29 -5.12 -34.04
C VAL A 61 17.32 -4.57 -32.63
N HIS A 62 18.07 -3.49 -32.39
CA HIS A 62 18.30 -2.97 -31.05
C HIS A 62 17.80 -1.53 -30.93
N PRO A 63 17.02 -1.20 -29.88
CA PRO A 63 16.64 0.17 -29.60
C PRO A 63 17.77 0.97 -28.93
N GLY A 64 17.75 2.28 -29.13
CA GLY A 64 18.75 3.22 -28.64
C GLY A 64 18.33 4.67 -28.80
N LYS A 65 19.31 5.56 -28.98
CA LYS A 65 19.11 7.02 -29.07
C LYS A 65 19.72 7.62 -30.34
N ILE A 66 19.05 8.62 -30.91
CA ILE A 66 19.65 9.42 -31.98
C ILE A 66 20.57 10.47 -31.36
N VAL A 67 21.82 10.51 -31.83
CA VAL A 67 22.78 11.58 -31.52
C VAL A 67 23.47 11.97 -32.82
N ALA A 68 23.46 13.26 -33.12
CA ALA A 68 23.96 13.82 -34.37
C ALA A 68 23.37 13.10 -35.60
N ARG A 69 24.17 12.32 -36.34
CA ARG A 69 23.75 11.67 -37.60
C ARG A 69 23.37 10.19 -37.47
N ASN A 70 23.47 9.61 -36.27
CA ASN A 70 23.39 8.16 -36.09
C ASN A 70 22.37 7.74 -35.03
N CYS A 71 21.84 6.54 -35.18
CA CYS A 71 21.26 5.79 -34.07
C CYS A 71 22.39 5.12 -33.28
N ASN A 72 22.43 5.36 -31.96
CA ASN A 72 23.45 4.87 -31.04
C ASN A 72 22.80 3.77 -30.19
N ILE A 73 23.27 2.54 -30.32
CA ILE A 73 22.73 1.36 -29.63
C ILE A 73 23.79 0.75 -28.71
N GLY A 74 23.36 0.16 -27.58
CA GLY A 74 24.25 -0.67 -26.76
C GLY A 74 24.33 -2.10 -27.30
N TRP A 75 25.54 -2.66 -27.44
CA TRP A 75 25.75 -4.08 -27.72
C TRP A 75 27.14 -4.55 -27.30
N GLY A 76 27.20 -5.69 -26.59
CA GLY A 76 28.46 -6.36 -26.26
C GLY A 76 29.43 -5.49 -25.44
N GLY A 77 28.91 -4.61 -24.57
CA GLY A 77 29.72 -3.68 -23.77
C GLY A 77 30.10 -2.38 -24.50
N LYS A 78 29.73 -2.20 -25.77
CA LYS A 78 30.08 -1.03 -26.60
C LYS A 78 28.84 -0.25 -27.04
N GLU A 79 29.01 1.05 -27.25
CA GLU A 79 28.04 1.88 -27.99
C GLU A 79 28.37 1.81 -29.48
N ILE A 80 27.42 1.36 -30.28
CA ILE A 80 27.55 1.19 -31.73
C ILE A 80 26.74 2.26 -32.44
N THR A 81 27.35 2.92 -33.43
CA THR A 81 26.72 3.99 -34.22
C THR A 81 26.32 3.47 -35.60
N ILE A 82 25.07 3.72 -36.00
CA ILE A 82 24.51 3.20 -37.24
C ILE A 82 23.78 4.34 -37.98
N GLY A 83 24.14 4.55 -39.25
CA GLY A 83 23.63 5.66 -40.07
C GLY A 83 22.26 5.41 -40.75
N LYS A 84 21.81 4.15 -40.82
CA LYS A 84 20.48 3.75 -41.31
C LYS A 84 19.70 3.09 -40.18
N TYR A 85 18.52 3.62 -39.86
CA TYR A 85 17.76 3.21 -38.68
C TYR A 85 16.27 3.47 -38.87
N GLU A 86 15.47 3.14 -37.86
CA GLU A 86 14.07 3.56 -37.77
C GLU A 86 13.88 4.42 -36.52
N VAL A 87 13.03 5.44 -36.61
CA VAL A 87 12.66 6.31 -35.48
C VAL A 87 11.28 5.95 -35.01
N LEU A 88 11.09 5.88 -33.68
CA LEU A 88 9.77 5.68 -33.12
C LEU A 88 8.97 6.98 -33.19
N VAL A 89 7.84 6.95 -33.87
CA VAL A 89 6.86 8.04 -33.96
C VAL A 89 5.59 7.57 -33.27
N ALA A 90 5.08 8.40 -32.35
CA ALA A 90 3.81 8.17 -31.69
C ALA A 90 3.25 9.48 -31.11
N PRO A 91 1.94 9.67 -31.12
CA PRO A 91 1.27 10.66 -30.27
C PRO A 91 1.70 10.51 -28.80
N PRO A 92 2.02 11.62 -28.09
CA PRO A 92 2.39 11.56 -26.68
C PRO A 92 1.33 10.88 -25.79
N ALA A 93 0.05 10.93 -26.18
CA ALA A 93 -1.06 10.30 -25.47
C ALA A 93 -1.06 8.76 -25.56
N GLU A 94 -0.33 8.18 -26.51
CA GLU A 94 -0.30 6.74 -26.81
C GLU A 94 0.93 6.06 -26.22
N ILE A 95 1.75 6.78 -25.45
CA ILE A 95 2.89 6.22 -24.73
C ILE A 95 2.99 6.76 -23.31
N ARG A 96 3.56 5.95 -22.41
CA ARG A 96 4.00 6.42 -21.10
C ARG A 96 5.27 5.70 -20.66
N TRP A 97 6.06 6.37 -19.84
CA TRP A 97 7.24 5.80 -19.20
C TRP A 97 6.87 5.31 -17.80
N VAL A 98 7.17 4.04 -17.51
CA VAL A 98 6.78 3.38 -16.27
C VAL A 98 8.03 2.99 -15.49
N PRO A 99 8.27 3.54 -14.29
CA PRO A 99 9.36 3.12 -13.41
C PRO A 99 9.36 1.61 -13.17
N ALA A 100 10.53 1.00 -13.28
CA ALA A 100 10.78 -0.42 -13.10
C ALA A 100 12.22 -0.64 -12.61
N ALA A 101 12.51 -1.84 -12.09
CA ALA A 101 13.84 -2.20 -11.65
C ALA A 101 14.06 -3.71 -11.72
N ASN A 102 15.33 -4.13 -11.69
CA ASN A 102 15.75 -5.53 -11.51
C ASN A 102 15.06 -6.52 -12.47
N GLY A 103 14.91 -6.15 -13.73
CA GLY A 103 14.30 -6.99 -14.77
C GLY A 103 12.77 -6.94 -14.85
N GLN A 104 12.11 -6.11 -14.04
CA GLN A 104 10.67 -5.89 -14.17
C GLN A 104 10.34 -5.32 -15.56
N VAL A 105 9.37 -5.95 -16.22
CA VAL A 105 8.79 -5.53 -17.49
C VAL A 105 7.30 -5.26 -17.26
N PRO A 106 6.86 -3.99 -17.23
CA PRO A 106 5.44 -3.67 -17.10
C PRO A 106 4.61 -4.21 -18.27
N PRO A 107 3.34 -4.63 -18.05
CA PRO A 107 2.44 -5.00 -19.14
C PRO A 107 2.27 -3.87 -20.17
N GLY A 108 2.18 -4.23 -21.44
CA GLY A 108 2.09 -3.26 -22.54
C GLY A 108 3.43 -2.62 -22.94
N ALA A 109 4.56 -3.16 -22.46
CA ALA A 109 5.88 -2.70 -22.85
C ALA A 109 6.05 -2.66 -24.38
N VAL A 110 6.50 -1.50 -24.87
CA VAL A 110 6.82 -1.32 -26.29
C VAL A 110 8.09 -2.10 -26.59
N ILE A 111 7.96 -3.10 -27.47
CA ILE A 111 9.08 -3.91 -27.93
C ILE A 111 9.80 -3.14 -29.04
N GLY A 112 11.00 -2.65 -28.70
CA GLY A 112 11.83 -1.86 -29.62
C GLY A 112 12.68 -2.69 -30.55
N GLY A 113 12.77 -3.99 -30.32
CA GLY A 113 13.53 -4.90 -31.16
C GLY A 113 13.60 -6.31 -30.61
N LYS A 114 14.48 -7.13 -31.20
CA LYS A 114 14.70 -8.52 -30.82
C LYS A 114 16.12 -8.95 -31.17
N GLU A 115 16.67 -9.87 -30.40
CA GLU A 115 17.92 -10.59 -30.69
C GLU A 115 17.65 -12.10 -30.51
N PRO A 116 18.54 -13.01 -30.96
CA PRO A 116 18.31 -14.45 -30.83
C PRO A 116 17.92 -14.86 -29.40
N GLY A 117 16.73 -15.44 -29.26
CA GLY A 117 16.20 -15.92 -27.99
C GLY A 117 15.57 -14.88 -27.06
N ARG A 118 15.48 -13.59 -27.42
CA ARG A 118 14.77 -12.59 -26.58
C ARG A 118 14.22 -11.37 -27.31
N GLN A 119 13.14 -10.82 -26.77
CA GLN A 119 12.62 -9.50 -27.15
C GLN A 119 13.32 -8.41 -26.35
N LEU A 120 13.39 -7.20 -26.91
CA LEU A 120 14.08 -6.05 -26.33
C LEU A 120 13.07 -4.92 -26.07
N PRO A 121 12.47 -4.84 -24.87
CA PRO A 121 11.64 -3.71 -24.47
C PRO A 121 12.44 -2.40 -24.50
N VAL A 122 11.79 -1.31 -24.92
CA VAL A 122 12.37 0.04 -24.85
C VAL A 122 12.38 0.49 -23.39
N CYS A 123 13.56 0.81 -22.88
CA CYS A 123 13.73 1.40 -21.56
C CYS A 123 14.47 2.73 -21.64
N ARG A 124 14.47 3.50 -20.55
CA ARG A 124 15.36 4.64 -20.35
C ARG A 124 15.86 4.67 -18.91
N ALA A 125 17.06 5.21 -18.71
CA ALA A 125 17.65 5.29 -17.37
C ALA A 125 18.45 6.59 -17.17
N PRO A 126 18.49 7.13 -15.94
CA PRO A 126 19.30 8.30 -15.63
C PRO A 126 20.79 7.92 -15.58
N TYR A 127 21.63 8.67 -16.28
CA TYR A 127 23.08 8.51 -16.27
C TYR A 127 23.76 9.84 -16.64
N GLN A 128 24.88 10.18 -16.00
CA GLN A 128 25.70 11.37 -16.32
C GLN A 128 24.90 12.66 -16.63
N LYS A 129 24.02 13.06 -15.70
CA LYS A 129 23.14 14.25 -15.80
C LYS A 129 22.16 14.24 -16.98
N GLY A 130 21.91 13.08 -17.59
CA GLY A 130 20.92 12.88 -18.64
C GLY A 130 19.98 11.71 -18.35
N MET A 131 18.97 11.58 -19.19
CA MET A 131 18.08 10.42 -19.28
C MET A 131 18.30 9.80 -20.65
N HIS A 132 18.69 8.53 -20.71
CA HIS A 132 19.07 7.89 -21.99
C HIS A 132 18.18 6.69 -22.29
N PRO A 133 17.58 6.61 -23.49
CA PRO A 133 16.85 5.43 -23.91
C PRO A 133 17.80 4.32 -24.38
N GLY A 134 17.33 3.09 -24.28
CA GLY A 134 18.07 1.87 -24.59
C GLY A 134 17.18 0.63 -24.60
N LYS A 135 17.79 -0.53 -24.29
CA LYS A 135 17.13 -1.84 -24.33
C LYS A 135 17.15 -2.53 -22.98
N LEU A 136 16.04 -3.13 -22.58
CA LEU A 136 15.99 -3.97 -21.38
C LEU A 136 16.52 -5.37 -21.70
N VAL A 137 17.53 -5.82 -20.96
CA VAL A 137 18.12 -7.15 -21.07
C VAL A 137 18.32 -7.74 -19.68
N ALA A 138 17.78 -8.94 -19.47
CA ALA A 138 17.78 -9.61 -18.17
C ALA A 138 17.30 -8.67 -17.05
N GLN A 139 18.18 -8.23 -16.15
CA GLN A 139 17.83 -7.39 -15.01
C GLN A 139 18.04 -5.88 -15.23
N ASN A 140 18.60 -5.47 -16.37
CA ASN A 140 19.14 -4.12 -16.55
C ASN A 140 18.62 -3.42 -17.81
N CYS A 141 18.40 -2.12 -17.70
CA CYS A 141 18.33 -1.25 -18.87
C CYS A 141 19.75 -0.96 -19.36
N ASN A 142 20.04 -1.38 -20.58
CA ASN A 142 21.32 -1.18 -21.26
C ASN A 142 21.22 0.06 -22.16
N ILE A 143 22.00 1.08 -21.87
CA ILE A 143 22.05 2.35 -22.60
C ILE A 143 23.42 2.53 -23.28
N GLY A 144 23.46 3.21 -24.42
CA GLY A 144 24.72 3.68 -25.01
C GLY A 144 25.15 5.01 -24.38
N TRP A 145 26.41 5.12 -23.97
CA TRP A 145 27.02 6.41 -23.58
C TRP A 145 28.54 6.40 -23.71
N GLY A 146 29.10 7.40 -24.38
CA GLY A 146 30.54 7.66 -24.41
C GLY A 146 31.35 6.51 -25.03
N GLY A 147 30.79 5.82 -26.03
CA GLY A 147 31.44 4.66 -26.66
C GLY A 147 31.22 3.32 -25.93
N LYS A 148 30.52 3.32 -24.79
CA LYS A 148 30.29 2.12 -23.95
C LYS A 148 28.80 1.79 -23.81
N GLU A 149 28.50 0.52 -23.63
CA GLU A 149 27.19 0.06 -23.14
C GLU A 149 27.20 0.09 -21.62
N ILE A 150 26.29 0.86 -21.02
CA ILE A 150 26.14 1.02 -19.58
C ILE A 150 24.88 0.27 -19.14
N THR A 151 25.00 -0.57 -18.11
CA THR A 151 23.90 -1.38 -17.57
C THR A 151 23.40 -0.78 -16.26
N LEU A 152 22.10 -0.47 -16.17
CA LEU A 152 21.49 0.17 -15.00
C LEU A 152 20.28 -0.64 -14.53
N ASN A 153 20.22 -0.95 -13.23
CA ASN A 153 19.17 -1.81 -12.65
C ASN A 153 17.92 -1.04 -12.20
N ARG A 154 17.93 0.30 -12.26
CA ARG A 154 16.77 1.18 -12.03
C ARG A 154 16.52 2.00 -13.27
N TYR A 155 15.31 1.91 -13.81
CA TYR A 155 14.98 2.45 -15.13
C TYR A 155 13.48 2.73 -15.26
N GLU A 156 13.07 3.25 -16.41
CA GLU A 156 11.67 3.31 -16.83
C GLU A 156 11.50 2.48 -18.11
N VAL A 157 10.37 1.80 -18.28
CA VAL A 157 10.00 1.06 -19.50
C VAL A 157 8.91 1.83 -20.23
N MET A 158 9.06 2.00 -21.55
CA MET A 158 8.02 2.58 -22.38
C MET A 158 6.90 1.57 -22.56
N VAL A 159 5.65 1.98 -22.33
CA VAL A 159 4.46 1.16 -22.59
C VAL A 159 3.49 1.89 -23.50
N ALA A 160 2.80 1.16 -24.37
CA ALA A 160 1.74 1.71 -25.21
C ALA A 160 0.49 2.02 -24.38
N ALA A 161 -0.09 3.20 -24.56
CA ALA A 161 -1.45 3.51 -24.15
C ALA A 161 -2.38 3.04 -25.28
N GLY A 162 -3.24 2.07 -24.98
CA GLY A 162 -4.12 1.46 -25.98
C GLY A 162 -5.13 2.45 -26.58
N PRO A 163 -5.73 2.11 -27.73
CA PRO A 163 -6.67 2.96 -28.45
C PRO A 163 -7.99 3.12 -27.67
N ALA A 164 -8.52 4.34 -27.68
CA ALA A 164 -9.86 4.64 -27.19
C ALA A 164 -10.90 3.77 -27.93
N GLY A 165 -11.57 2.85 -27.22
CA GLY A 165 -12.56 1.95 -27.83
C GLY A 165 -12.39 0.46 -27.50
N THR A 166 -11.57 0.13 -26.52
CA THR A 166 -11.86 -0.93 -25.56
C THR A 166 -10.95 -0.57 -24.40
N PRO A 167 -11.47 -0.25 -23.20
CA PRO A 167 -10.59 -0.31 -22.06
C PRO A 167 -10.10 -1.75 -22.08
N SER A 168 -8.84 -1.99 -22.46
CA SER A 168 -8.09 -3.00 -21.75
C SER A 168 -8.26 -2.52 -20.32
N THR A 169 -9.22 -3.15 -19.63
CA THR A 169 -9.36 -3.13 -18.19
C THR A 169 -7.96 -2.90 -17.66
N PRO A 170 -7.75 -1.97 -16.72
CA PRO A 170 -6.63 -2.13 -15.81
C PRO A 170 -6.74 -3.60 -15.43
N VAL A 171 -5.87 -4.45 -15.99
CA VAL A 171 -5.77 -5.82 -15.52
C VAL A 171 -5.38 -5.50 -14.11
N ALA A 172 -6.35 -5.70 -13.21
CA ALA A 172 -6.08 -5.78 -11.80
C ALA A 172 -4.78 -6.55 -11.79
N VAL A 173 -3.68 -5.90 -11.36
CA VAL A 173 -2.51 -6.66 -10.94
C VAL A 173 -3.15 -7.74 -10.11
N LYS A 174 -3.20 -8.99 -10.61
CA LYS A 174 -3.97 -10.05 -9.95
C LYS A 174 -3.56 -9.88 -8.52
N PRO A 175 -4.45 -9.41 -7.64
CA PRO A 175 -3.97 -8.95 -6.37
C PRO A 175 -3.26 -10.15 -5.79
N ALA A 176 -1.99 -9.99 -5.41
CA ALA A 176 -1.32 -11.02 -4.63
C ALA A 176 -2.33 -11.48 -3.60
N ALA A 177 -2.57 -12.79 -3.46
CA ALA A 177 -3.76 -13.33 -2.82
C ALA A 177 -4.17 -12.48 -1.60
N GLY A 178 -5.33 -11.81 -1.68
CA GLY A 178 -5.79 -10.92 -0.61
C GLY A 178 -5.60 -9.41 -0.78
N VAL A 179 -5.52 -8.84 -1.99
CA VAL A 179 -5.64 -7.37 -2.18
C VAL A 179 -6.98 -7.03 -2.85
N LEU A 180 -7.84 -6.23 -2.22
CA LEU A 180 -9.13 -5.79 -2.78
C LEU A 180 -8.92 -4.78 -3.91
N TYR A 181 -8.01 -3.85 -3.67
CA TYR A 181 -7.69 -2.76 -4.57
C TYR A 181 -6.35 -2.13 -4.20
N THR A 182 -5.63 -1.59 -5.18
CA THR A 182 -4.43 -0.80 -4.90
C THR A 182 -4.16 0.21 -6.00
N THR A 183 -3.79 1.42 -5.60
CA THR A 183 -3.27 2.47 -6.46
C THR A 183 -1.79 2.78 -6.16
N MET A 184 -1.15 2.02 -5.27
CA MET A 184 0.23 2.26 -4.80
C MET A 184 1.27 2.26 -5.94
N ALA A 185 1.00 1.48 -7.00
CA ALA A 185 1.87 1.32 -8.16
C ALA A 185 1.86 2.54 -9.12
N HIS A 186 0.89 3.45 -9.02
CA HIS A 186 0.82 4.64 -9.87
C HIS A 186 1.78 5.71 -9.37
N ASN A 187 2.54 6.36 -10.25
CA ASN A 187 3.69 7.20 -9.90
C ASN A 187 3.45 8.72 -9.96
N ASP A 188 2.20 9.18 -9.93
CA ASP A 188 1.93 10.63 -9.91
C ASP A 188 2.54 11.30 -8.67
N GLN A 189 2.99 12.53 -8.89
CA GLN A 189 3.68 13.39 -7.92
C GLN A 189 2.72 14.49 -7.46
N GLY A 190 2.36 14.46 -6.18
CA GLY A 190 1.56 15.50 -5.53
C GLY A 190 1.19 15.07 -4.12
N SER A 191 1.42 15.93 -3.13
CA SER A 191 0.88 15.77 -1.78
C SER A 191 0.02 16.98 -1.51
N TYR A 192 -1.26 16.76 -1.25
CA TYR A 192 -2.20 17.83 -0.94
C TYR A 192 -2.34 17.97 0.56
N GLY A 193 -2.47 19.22 1.01
CA GLY A 193 -2.72 19.52 2.41
C GLY A 193 -4.06 18.92 2.81
N PHE A 194 -4.09 18.21 3.91
CA PHE A 194 -5.30 17.58 4.41
C PHE A 194 -5.54 18.01 5.85
N LYS A 195 -6.46 18.96 6.02
CA LYS A 195 -6.69 19.65 7.28
C LYS A 195 -7.29 18.74 8.35
N SER A 196 -6.93 19.00 9.60
CA SER A 196 -7.56 18.37 10.76
C SER A 196 -9.08 18.46 10.67
N GLY A 197 -9.76 17.37 11.01
CA GLY A 197 -11.23 17.26 11.00
C GLY A 197 -11.87 17.21 9.61
N SER A 198 -11.13 17.48 8.54
CA SER A 198 -11.63 17.32 7.17
C SER A 198 -11.72 15.84 6.82
N THR A 199 -12.72 15.46 6.03
CA THR A 199 -12.90 14.05 5.64
C THR A 199 -12.65 13.89 4.14
N TYR A 200 -11.85 12.90 3.77
CA TYR A 200 -11.64 12.48 2.39
C TYR A 200 -12.14 11.04 2.25
N VAL A 201 -12.87 10.76 1.17
CA VAL A 201 -13.47 9.44 0.92
C VAL A 201 -12.78 8.78 -0.24
N VAL A 202 -12.14 7.64 -0.02
CA VAL A 202 -11.67 6.78 -1.10
C VAL A 202 -12.84 5.90 -1.55
N ASN A 203 -13.27 6.05 -2.80
CA ASN A 203 -14.29 5.21 -3.40
C ASN A 203 -13.62 4.16 -4.30
N PHE A 204 -14.00 2.89 -4.17
CA PHE A 204 -13.56 1.86 -5.12
C PHE A 204 -14.49 0.65 -5.22
N VAL A 205 -14.33 -0.17 -6.25
CA VAL A 205 -15.05 -1.43 -6.47
C VAL A 205 -14.14 -2.60 -6.12
N SER A 206 -14.58 -3.48 -5.24
CA SER A 206 -13.81 -4.68 -4.87
C SER A 206 -13.59 -5.60 -6.08
N GLN A 207 -12.37 -6.06 -6.28
CA GLN A 207 -12.04 -6.96 -7.40
C GLN A 207 -12.10 -8.45 -7.04
N ILE A 208 -12.28 -8.77 -5.75
CA ILE A 208 -12.27 -10.13 -5.22
C ILE A 208 -13.32 -10.31 -4.11
N ASP A 209 -13.69 -11.56 -3.85
CA ASP A 209 -14.41 -11.97 -2.65
C ASP A 209 -13.42 -12.11 -1.49
N THR A 210 -13.65 -11.39 -0.39
CA THR A 210 -12.66 -11.31 0.69
C THR A 210 -13.20 -10.67 1.98
N PHE A 211 -12.45 -10.79 3.06
CA PHE A 211 -12.65 -10.05 4.30
C PHE A 211 -11.60 -8.95 4.40
N PRO A 212 -11.99 -7.65 4.41
CA PRO A 212 -11.10 -6.53 4.73
C PRO A 212 -10.21 -6.77 5.95
N THR A 213 -8.89 -6.59 5.81
CA THR A 213 -7.94 -6.73 6.92
C THR A 213 -7.08 -5.50 7.15
N GLU A 214 -6.79 -4.72 6.11
CA GLU A 214 -5.82 -3.63 6.20
C GLU A 214 -6.07 -2.59 5.10
N LEU A 215 -6.08 -1.32 5.48
CA LEU A 215 -6.01 -0.18 4.57
C LEU A 215 -4.64 0.46 4.74
N GLY A 216 -3.93 0.72 3.66
CA GLY A 216 -2.76 1.60 3.70
C GLY A 216 -2.96 2.80 2.80
N VAL A 217 -2.64 3.99 3.29
CA VAL A 217 -2.75 5.24 2.53
C VAL A 217 -1.44 5.99 2.63
N ARG A 218 -0.89 6.47 1.51
CA ARG A 218 0.28 7.35 1.52
C ARG A 218 -0.13 8.73 2.00
N MET A 219 0.07 8.95 3.28
CA MET A 219 -0.11 10.23 3.92
C MET A 219 1.26 10.92 4.02
N GLY A 220 1.31 12.25 3.99
CA GLY A 220 2.50 13.08 3.76
C GLY A 220 3.33 13.43 5.01
N SER A 221 4.36 14.23 4.81
CA SER A 221 5.63 14.28 5.56
C SER A 221 5.59 14.65 7.06
N ASN A 222 6.46 14.00 7.85
CA ASN A 222 6.96 14.42 9.18
C ASN A 222 5.94 14.64 10.31
N GLN A 223 4.91 13.81 10.40
CA GLN A 223 3.92 13.91 11.48
C GLN A 223 3.63 12.58 12.16
N ASN A 224 4.68 11.86 12.53
CA ASN A 224 4.56 10.67 13.34
C ASN A 224 4.80 11.03 14.81
N PRO A 225 3.93 10.63 15.75
CA PRO A 225 2.62 9.98 15.55
C PRO A 225 1.49 10.94 15.19
N TYR A 226 0.40 10.41 14.61
CA TYR A 226 -0.86 11.14 14.42
C TYR A 226 -2.10 10.27 14.57
N ASP A 227 -3.26 10.92 14.77
CA ASP A 227 -4.54 10.24 14.98
C ASP A 227 -5.47 10.44 13.77
N ALA A 228 -6.33 9.47 13.48
CA ALA A 228 -7.31 9.55 12.40
C ALA A 228 -8.51 8.64 12.63
N THR A 229 -9.70 9.08 12.24
CA THR A 229 -10.90 8.25 12.19
C THR A 229 -11.03 7.63 10.80
N VAL A 230 -11.32 6.32 10.72
CA VAL A 230 -11.66 5.63 9.47
C VAL A 230 -13.06 5.03 9.59
N LYS A 231 -13.89 5.27 8.57
CA LYS A 231 -15.20 4.65 8.41
C LYS A 231 -15.29 3.96 7.05
N ILE A 232 -15.91 2.78 7.00
CA ILE A 232 -16.11 2.04 5.76
C ILE A 232 -17.59 1.77 5.58
N ALA A 233 -18.10 2.07 4.39
CA ALA A 233 -19.40 1.64 3.92
C ALA A 233 -19.26 0.70 2.72
N VAL A 234 -20.07 -0.35 2.68
CA VAL A 234 -20.17 -1.30 1.58
C VAL A 234 -21.56 -1.17 0.97
N ASN A 235 -21.64 -0.85 -0.32
CA ASN A 235 -22.87 -0.56 -1.04
C ASN A 235 -23.76 0.46 -0.30
N GLY A 236 -23.13 1.49 0.27
CA GLY A 236 -23.80 2.55 1.03
C GLY A 236 -24.16 2.21 2.48
N LYS A 237 -23.99 0.95 2.92
CA LYS A 237 -24.25 0.54 4.30
C LYS A 237 -22.99 0.65 5.15
N PRO A 238 -22.98 1.40 6.27
CA PRO A 238 -21.84 1.46 7.18
C PRO A 238 -21.54 0.08 7.78
N VAL A 239 -20.28 -0.35 7.74
CA VAL A 239 -19.84 -1.68 8.24
C VAL A 239 -18.64 -1.62 9.17
N PHE A 240 -17.93 -0.48 9.21
CA PHE A 240 -16.77 -0.29 10.08
C PHE A 240 -16.64 1.19 10.45
N ALA A 241 -16.27 1.46 11.69
CA ALA A 241 -15.90 2.78 12.17
C ALA A 241 -14.90 2.60 13.31
N HIS A 242 -13.74 3.26 13.22
CA HIS A 242 -12.71 3.18 14.24
C HIS A 242 -11.88 4.46 14.31
N ASN A 243 -11.54 4.87 15.52
CA ASN A 243 -10.64 5.98 15.79
C ASN A 243 -9.25 5.38 16.06
N PHE A 244 -8.30 5.66 15.20
CA PHE A 244 -6.91 5.25 15.35
C PHE A 244 -6.11 6.37 15.99
N THR A 245 -5.20 6.01 16.88
CA THR A 245 -4.27 6.97 17.49
C THR A 245 -2.83 6.49 17.38
N GLY A 246 -1.87 7.40 17.45
CA GLY A 246 -0.46 7.00 17.52
C GLY A 246 0.10 6.47 16.20
N LEU A 247 -0.60 6.70 15.08
CA LEU A 247 -0.26 6.11 13.78
C LEU A 247 1.10 6.59 13.32
N LYS A 248 1.87 5.65 12.77
CA LYS A 248 3.17 5.93 12.17
C LYS A 248 3.18 5.44 10.73
N GLN A 249 3.83 6.21 9.87
CA GLN A 249 4.10 5.78 8.50
C GLN A 249 5.09 4.63 8.47
N ARG A 250 4.77 3.62 7.66
CA ARG A 250 5.66 2.51 7.35
C ARG A 250 6.78 3.03 6.44
N GLN A 251 8.03 2.89 6.88
CA GLN A 251 9.19 3.48 6.18
C GLN A 251 9.43 2.91 4.78
N SER A 252 9.00 1.67 4.49
CA SER A 252 9.27 1.02 3.21
C SER A 252 8.50 1.65 2.04
N ASP A 253 7.32 2.20 2.29
CA ASP A 253 6.44 2.74 1.25
C ASP A 253 5.74 4.04 1.63
N TRP A 254 6.01 4.57 2.83
CA TRP A 254 5.41 5.78 3.40
C TRP A 254 3.89 5.67 3.56
N ALA A 255 3.34 4.46 3.59
CA ALA A 255 1.93 4.26 3.88
C ALA A 255 1.67 4.36 5.38
N THR A 256 0.64 5.10 5.78
CA THR A 256 0.01 4.89 7.08
C THR A 256 -0.95 3.72 6.98
N VAL A 257 -0.76 2.76 7.87
CA VAL A 257 -1.45 1.48 7.86
C VAL A 257 -2.54 1.49 8.93
N PHE A 258 -3.75 1.17 8.51
CA PHE A 258 -4.96 1.08 9.31
C PHE A 258 -5.42 -0.38 9.33
N PRO A 259 -5.19 -1.10 10.43
CA PRO A 259 -5.74 -2.44 10.60
C PRO A 259 -7.28 -2.40 10.61
N ILE A 260 -7.91 -3.17 9.73
CA ILE A 260 -9.37 -3.28 9.66
C ILE A 260 -9.78 -4.56 10.38
N HIS A 261 -10.36 -4.40 11.57
CA HIS A 261 -10.78 -5.49 12.44
C HIS A 261 -12.30 -5.51 12.61
N GLY A 262 -12.89 -6.70 12.76
CA GLY A 262 -14.30 -6.82 13.14
C GLY A 262 -15.33 -6.65 12.02
N LEU A 263 -14.91 -6.62 10.75
CA LEU A 263 -15.84 -6.72 9.61
C LEU A 263 -16.37 -8.16 9.53
N THR A 264 -17.61 -8.37 9.98
CA THR A 264 -18.21 -9.72 10.13
C THR A 264 -18.84 -10.25 8.85
N VAL A 265 -19.01 -9.39 7.84
CA VAL A 265 -19.62 -9.72 6.55
C VAL A 265 -18.54 -9.59 5.47
N PRO A 266 -18.40 -10.60 4.57
CA PRO A 266 -17.44 -10.51 3.47
C PRO A 266 -17.81 -9.37 2.53
N VAL A 267 -16.79 -8.73 1.96
CA VAL A 267 -16.92 -7.89 0.79
C VAL A 267 -16.83 -8.77 -0.44
N LYS A 268 -17.80 -8.63 -1.34
CA LYS A 268 -17.89 -9.40 -2.56
C LYS A 268 -17.25 -8.67 -3.73
N LYS A 269 -16.74 -9.41 -4.71
CA LYS A 269 -16.32 -8.84 -5.98
C LYS A 269 -17.49 -8.05 -6.58
N GLY A 270 -17.24 -6.80 -6.95
CA GLY A 270 -18.26 -5.89 -7.48
C GLY A 270 -18.90 -4.97 -6.43
N ASP A 271 -18.72 -5.23 -5.13
CA ASP A 271 -19.19 -4.31 -4.09
C ASP A 271 -18.49 -2.95 -4.20
N ARG A 272 -19.25 -1.87 -4.00
CA ARG A 272 -18.73 -0.51 -3.90
C ARG A 272 -18.36 -0.20 -2.46
N LEU A 273 -17.10 0.11 -2.22
CA LEU A 273 -16.61 0.59 -0.93
C LEU A 273 -16.44 2.10 -0.96
N ALA A 274 -16.84 2.74 0.14
CA ALA A 274 -16.51 4.11 0.47
C ALA A 274 -15.75 4.12 1.80
N VAL A 275 -14.47 4.50 1.75
CA VAL A 275 -13.57 4.54 2.91
C VAL A 275 -13.31 6.01 3.25
N ALA A 276 -13.99 6.51 4.28
CA ALA A 276 -13.83 7.87 4.78
C ALA A 276 -12.68 7.92 5.79
N ILE A 277 -11.77 8.87 5.61
CA ILE A 277 -10.60 9.10 6.46
C ILE A 277 -10.68 10.54 6.98
N THR A 278 -10.57 10.73 8.29
CA THR A 278 -10.63 12.03 8.96
C THR A 278 -9.45 12.17 9.92
N PRO A 279 -8.35 12.86 9.55
CA PRO A 279 -7.21 13.04 10.44
C PRO A 279 -7.55 14.02 11.57
N ALA A 280 -6.97 13.82 12.75
CA ALA A 280 -7.12 14.71 13.91
C ALA A 280 -6.14 15.89 13.90
N GLN A 281 -5.24 15.94 12.92
CA GLN A 281 -4.26 17.00 12.73
C GLN A 281 -4.04 17.27 11.24
N ASP A 282 -3.57 18.48 10.91
CA ASP A 282 -3.22 18.86 9.54
C ASP A 282 -2.11 17.96 9.01
N THR A 283 -2.33 17.20 7.95
CA THR A 283 -1.35 16.27 7.36
C THR A 283 -1.26 16.46 5.83
N GLY A 284 -0.57 15.56 5.15
CA GLY A 284 -0.59 15.46 3.68
C GLY A 284 -1.30 14.19 3.23
N ILE A 285 -1.84 14.18 2.01
CA ILE A 285 -2.28 12.96 1.34
C ILE A 285 -1.73 12.93 -0.08
N ALA A 286 -1.11 11.81 -0.47
CA ALA A 286 -0.55 11.66 -1.80
C ALA A 286 -1.67 11.52 -2.84
N ALA A 287 -1.66 12.42 -3.81
CA ALA A 287 -2.70 12.59 -4.81
C ALA A 287 -2.30 11.99 -6.16
N LEU A 288 -3.24 11.29 -6.79
CA LEU A 288 -3.20 10.84 -8.18
C LEU A 288 -4.27 11.61 -8.97
N THR A 289 -4.00 12.87 -9.30
CA THR A 289 -5.00 13.76 -9.93
C THR A 289 -5.30 13.41 -11.39
N GLN A 290 -4.40 12.67 -12.03
CA GLN A 290 -4.54 12.23 -13.42
C GLN A 290 -5.07 10.79 -13.52
N LEU A 291 -5.21 10.08 -12.40
CA LEU A 291 -5.83 8.76 -12.42
C LEU A 291 -7.30 8.87 -12.82
N ARG A 292 -7.67 8.12 -13.86
CA ARG A 292 -9.04 7.97 -14.35
C ARG A 292 -9.39 6.49 -14.30
N ASP A 293 -9.84 6.06 -13.13
CA ASP A 293 -10.23 4.68 -12.90
C ASP A 293 -11.72 4.60 -12.53
N PRO A 294 -12.58 4.00 -13.37
CA PRO A 294 -14.00 3.88 -13.07
C PRO A 294 -14.25 2.98 -11.85
N ASN A 295 -13.30 2.11 -11.49
CA ASN A 295 -13.35 1.29 -10.30
C ASN A 295 -12.76 1.99 -9.07
N ALA A 296 -12.15 3.17 -9.20
CA ALA A 296 -11.73 4.01 -8.08
C ALA A 296 -11.90 5.50 -8.43
N PRO A 297 -13.16 5.96 -8.57
CA PRO A 297 -13.43 7.32 -9.02
C PRO A 297 -12.87 8.36 -8.05
N PRO A 298 -12.35 9.50 -8.55
CA PRO A 298 -11.79 10.53 -7.71
C PRO A 298 -12.87 11.16 -6.83
N SER A 299 -12.49 11.50 -5.61
CA SER A 299 -13.34 12.20 -4.64
C SER A 299 -12.81 13.61 -4.41
N PRO A 300 -13.68 14.57 -4.08
CA PRO A 300 -13.22 15.91 -3.75
C PRO A 300 -12.39 15.88 -2.46
N ILE A 301 -11.25 16.55 -2.49
CA ILE A 301 -10.55 17.01 -1.30
C ILE A 301 -10.84 18.51 -1.11
N ALA A 302 -11.15 18.90 0.11
CA ALA A 302 -11.44 20.29 0.45
C ALA A 302 -10.28 21.20 0.02
N GLY A 303 -10.58 22.23 -0.77
CA GLY A 303 -9.59 23.21 -1.24
C GLY A 303 -8.80 22.82 -2.50
N TYR A 304 -8.84 21.57 -2.98
CA TYR A 304 -8.07 21.17 -4.18
C TYR A 304 -8.90 20.45 -5.26
N GLY A 305 -10.16 20.08 -4.99
CA GLY A 305 -11.04 19.46 -5.99
C GLY A 305 -10.88 17.93 -6.07
N PRO A 306 -11.37 17.27 -7.14
CA PRO A 306 -11.41 15.80 -7.22
C PRO A 306 -10.02 15.18 -7.44
N MET A 307 -9.67 14.19 -6.62
CA MET A 307 -8.46 13.38 -6.78
C MET A 307 -8.66 11.95 -6.25
N THR A 308 -7.80 11.01 -6.67
CA THR A 308 -7.72 9.67 -6.08
C THR A 308 -6.47 9.59 -5.19
N ALA A 309 -6.59 9.07 -3.97
CA ALA A 309 -5.43 8.89 -3.10
C ALA A 309 -4.52 7.74 -3.58
N ARG A 310 -3.24 7.76 -3.18
CA ARG A 310 -2.38 6.56 -3.23
C ARG A 310 -2.69 5.68 -2.03
N PHE A 311 -3.36 4.55 -2.26
CA PHE A 311 -3.77 3.63 -1.22
C PHE A 311 -3.68 2.17 -1.69
N TYR A 312 -3.71 1.25 -0.74
CA TYR A 312 -4.05 -0.14 -0.97
C TYR A 312 -5.07 -0.58 0.07
N PHE A 313 -5.83 -1.62 -0.26
CA PHE A 313 -6.81 -2.20 0.62
C PHE A 313 -6.69 -3.73 0.51
N ASN A 314 -6.30 -4.39 1.59
CA ASN A 314 -6.05 -5.83 1.67
C ASN A 314 -7.21 -6.56 2.37
N GLY A 315 -7.28 -7.87 2.14
CA GLY A 315 -8.20 -8.78 2.77
C GLY A 315 -7.78 -10.25 2.63
N SER A 316 -8.58 -11.19 3.12
CA SER A 316 -8.31 -12.64 3.04
C SER A 316 -9.45 -13.45 2.39
N ALA A 317 -9.10 -14.52 1.67
CA ALA A 317 -10.02 -15.36 0.87
C ALA A 317 -10.99 -16.25 1.69
N GLN A 318 -10.69 -16.46 2.97
CA GLN A 318 -11.64 -16.94 3.97
C GLN A 318 -11.65 -15.93 5.12
N PRO A 319 -12.75 -15.80 5.90
CA PRO A 319 -12.59 -15.39 7.27
C PRO A 319 -11.93 -16.61 7.89
N ASP A 320 -10.62 -16.73 7.73
CA ASP A 320 -9.94 -17.70 8.52
C ASP A 320 -10.08 -17.18 9.95
N ARG A 321 -11.05 -17.73 10.69
CA ARG A 321 -11.22 -17.48 12.11
C ARG A 321 -9.93 -17.87 12.87
N THR A 322 -8.99 -18.54 12.21
CA THR A 322 -7.66 -18.96 12.69
C THR A 322 -6.47 -18.25 12.01
N ALA A 323 -6.62 -17.49 10.91
CA ALA A 323 -5.56 -16.70 10.22
C ALA A 323 -5.91 -15.22 10.01
N TYR A 324 -6.49 -14.62 11.05
CA TYR A 324 -6.22 -13.22 11.37
C TYR A 324 -4.70 -12.94 11.29
N PRO A 325 -4.20 -11.80 10.78
CA PRO A 325 -3.01 -11.23 11.38
C PRO A 325 -3.46 -10.73 12.76
N LYS A 326 -3.49 -11.69 13.69
CA LYS A 326 -3.33 -11.48 15.11
C LYS A 326 -2.22 -10.42 15.25
N PRO A 327 -2.37 -9.31 16.01
CA PRO A 327 -1.21 -8.53 16.43
C PRO A 327 -0.31 -9.53 17.13
N GLN A 328 0.72 -10.10 16.47
CA GLN A 328 1.33 -11.40 16.77
C GLN A 328 0.72 -11.96 18.07
N VAL A 329 -0.44 -12.65 18.00
CA VAL A 329 -1.07 -13.16 19.23
C VAL A 329 -0.13 -14.28 19.58
N ASP A 330 0.84 -13.88 20.35
CA ASP A 330 1.58 -14.71 21.25
C ASP A 330 0.53 -15.60 21.86
N LEU A 331 0.57 -16.89 21.51
CA LEU A 331 -0.39 -17.86 22.02
C LEU A 331 -0.30 -17.96 23.54
N SER A 332 0.76 -17.41 24.15
CA SER A 332 0.82 -17.18 25.58
C SER A 332 -0.10 -16.06 26.07
N MET A 333 -0.62 -15.17 25.24
CA MET A 333 -1.36 -13.97 25.67
C MET A 333 -2.88 -14.09 25.55
N PHE A 334 -3.59 -13.67 26.60
CA PHE A 334 -5.05 -13.48 26.62
C PHE A 334 -5.45 -12.16 25.96
N GLN A 335 -4.63 -11.12 26.17
CA GLN A 335 -4.77 -9.81 25.57
C GLN A 335 -3.46 -9.03 25.68
N ASN A 336 -3.15 -8.16 24.72
CA ASN A 336 -1.96 -7.30 24.75
C ASN A 336 -2.21 -5.98 24.01
N THR A 337 -2.08 -4.86 24.73
CA THR A 337 -2.11 -3.46 24.29
C THR A 337 -0.82 -2.71 24.64
N ILE A 338 0.26 -3.39 25.02
CA ILE A 338 1.43 -2.70 25.59
C ILE A 338 2.14 -1.77 24.60
N ALA A 339 2.09 -2.12 23.31
CA ALA A 339 2.65 -1.34 22.20
C ALA A 339 1.75 -0.18 21.76
N ASP A 340 0.50 -0.14 22.23
CA ASP A 340 -0.53 0.80 21.80
C ASP A 340 -0.31 2.22 22.36
N GLY A 341 0.71 2.42 23.21
CA GLY A 341 1.12 3.73 23.70
C GLY A 341 0.20 4.27 24.79
N GLY A 342 0.02 5.59 24.81
CA GLY A 342 -0.87 6.28 25.75
C GLY A 342 -0.25 7.50 26.43
N SER A 343 -1.11 8.40 26.88
CA SER A 343 -0.75 9.57 27.68
C SER A 343 -0.52 9.15 29.12
N ASN A 344 0.46 9.75 29.81
CA ASN A 344 0.71 9.43 31.22
C ASN A 344 -0.27 10.21 32.10
N TRP A 345 -1.19 9.51 32.75
CA TRP A 345 -2.20 10.08 33.65
C TRP A 345 -1.87 9.74 35.10
N ALA A 346 -2.10 10.67 36.02
CA ALA A 346 -1.86 10.41 37.44
C ALA A 346 -2.99 9.55 38.02
N LEU A 347 -2.65 8.40 38.61
CA LEU A 347 -3.54 7.62 39.46
C LEU A 347 -3.09 7.84 40.90
N GLY A 348 -3.94 8.48 41.71
CA GLY A 348 -3.64 8.80 43.10
C GLY A 348 -3.40 7.55 43.97
N GLY A 349 -2.64 7.69 45.05
CA GLY A 349 -2.49 6.61 46.02
C GLY A 349 -3.84 6.24 46.64
N GLY A 350 -4.13 4.93 46.71
CA GLY A 350 -5.41 4.39 47.15
C GLY A 350 -6.53 4.46 46.11
N ALA A 351 -6.37 5.23 45.03
CA ALA A 351 -7.31 5.21 43.92
C ALA A 351 -7.18 3.92 43.12
N SER A 352 -8.27 3.44 42.54
CA SER A 352 -8.26 2.21 41.76
C SER A 352 -8.57 2.50 40.29
N PHE A 353 -7.87 1.80 39.39
CA PHE A 353 -8.21 1.75 37.98
C PHE A 353 -8.57 0.31 37.62
N THR A 354 -9.75 0.12 37.01
CA THR A 354 -10.24 -1.19 36.58
C THR A 354 -10.33 -1.25 35.07
N GLN A 355 -9.73 -2.28 34.48
CA GLN A 355 -9.75 -2.52 33.05
C GLN A 355 -10.41 -3.87 32.76
N THR A 356 -11.52 -3.85 32.02
CA THR A 356 -12.20 -5.06 31.55
C THR A 356 -11.85 -5.36 30.10
N PHE A 357 -11.61 -6.63 29.78
CA PHE A 357 -11.42 -7.10 28.42
C PHE A 357 -12.01 -8.50 28.19
N ILE A 358 -12.26 -8.83 26.93
CA ILE A 358 -12.69 -10.16 26.49
C ILE A 358 -11.44 -10.99 26.17
N SER A 359 -11.33 -12.16 26.79
CA SER A 359 -10.22 -13.08 26.57
C SER A 359 -10.22 -13.61 25.14
N LEU A 360 -9.09 -13.49 24.44
CA LEU A 360 -8.93 -14.03 23.08
C LEU A 360 -8.53 -15.52 23.07
N GLN A 361 -8.09 -16.07 24.20
CA GLN A 361 -7.51 -17.41 24.30
C GLN A 361 -7.95 -18.11 25.59
N GLY A 362 -7.77 -19.44 25.64
CA GLY A 362 -7.93 -20.22 26.87
C GLY A 362 -6.59 -20.46 27.57
N GLY A 363 -6.63 -20.63 28.90
CA GLY A 363 -5.45 -20.96 29.71
C GLY A 363 -5.54 -20.47 31.14
N VAL A 364 -4.45 -20.59 31.90
CA VAL A 364 -4.34 -20.08 33.28
C VAL A 364 -3.49 -18.82 33.28
N PRO A 365 -4.00 -17.63 33.67
CA PRO A 365 -3.22 -16.41 33.81
C PRO A 365 -2.01 -16.59 34.74
N LYS A 366 -0.83 -16.18 34.25
CA LYS A 366 0.44 -16.25 35.00
C LYS A 366 1.06 -14.89 35.21
N GLU A 367 0.84 -13.95 34.31
CA GLU A 367 1.48 -12.65 34.39
C GLU A 367 0.57 -11.57 33.80
N LEU A 368 0.43 -10.47 34.53
CA LEU A 368 -0.18 -9.23 34.08
C LEU A 368 0.92 -8.17 34.02
N GLY A 369 1.15 -7.58 32.86
CA GLY A 369 1.97 -6.38 32.74
C GLY A 369 1.09 -5.15 32.52
N VAL A 370 1.30 -4.08 33.26
CA VAL A 370 0.60 -2.80 33.08
C VAL A 370 1.65 -1.70 32.96
N LYS A 371 1.53 -0.81 31.99
CA LYS A 371 2.44 0.33 31.84
C LYS A 371 2.09 1.42 32.85
N MET A 372 2.71 1.34 34.02
CA MET A 372 2.46 2.21 35.17
C MET A 372 3.73 2.46 36.00
N GLY A 373 3.83 3.57 36.72
CA GLY A 373 4.99 3.95 37.54
C GLY A 373 6.06 4.80 36.83
N ILE A 374 5.68 5.55 35.78
CA ILE A 374 6.64 6.37 35.01
C ILE A 374 7.31 7.37 35.97
N ASN A 375 8.64 7.28 36.09
CA ASN A 375 9.48 8.08 36.98
C ASN A 375 9.22 7.87 38.49
N GLN A 376 8.56 6.79 38.88
CA GLN A 376 8.23 6.46 40.27
C GLN A 376 8.53 4.98 40.51
N ASN A 377 9.80 4.69 40.85
CA ASN A 377 10.27 3.34 41.18
C ASN A 377 11.23 3.45 42.38
N PRO A 378 11.12 2.58 43.42
CA PRO A 378 10.13 1.53 43.60
C PRO A 378 8.78 2.04 44.17
N TYR A 379 7.72 1.25 44.05
CA TYR A 379 6.41 1.54 44.64
C TYR A 379 5.64 0.25 45.01
N ASN A 380 4.50 0.39 45.72
CA ASN A 380 3.64 -0.73 46.10
C ASN A 380 2.28 -0.61 45.41
N ALA A 381 1.63 -1.74 45.09
CA ALA A 381 0.27 -1.75 44.54
C ALA A 381 -0.47 -3.05 44.86
N ARG A 382 -1.79 -2.97 45.05
CA ARG A 382 -2.69 -4.12 45.08
C ARG A 382 -3.23 -4.39 43.69
N VAL A 383 -3.29 -5.66 43.30
CA VAL A 383 -3.91 -6.12 42.05
C VAL A 383 -5.01 -7.12 42.37
N GLN A 384 -6.18 -6.87 41.81
CA GLN A 384 -7.31 -7.80 41.84
C GLN A 384 -7.68 -8.20 40.42
N VAL A 385 -8.11 -9.44 40.20
CA VAL A 385 -8.64 -9.91 38.92
C VAL A 385 -9.94 -10.65 39.15
N SER A 386 -10.95 -10.39 38.32
CA SER A 386 -12.19 -11.14 38.25
C SER A 386 -12.43 -11.72 36.86
N VAL A 387 -13.14 -12.84 36.79
CA VAL A 387 -13.53 -13.51 35.55
C VAL A 387 -15.05 -13.65 35.55
N ASN A 388 -15.71 -13.10 34.54
CA ASN A 388 -17.16 -13.01 34.42
C ASN A 388 -17.82 -12.46 35.71
N GLY A 389 -17.15 -11.50 36.37
CA GLY A 389 -17.58 -10.89 37.62
C GLY A 389 -17.19 -11.65 38.89
N ALA A 390 -16.76 -12.91 38.81
CA ALA A 390 -16.33 -13.68 39.96
C ALA A 390 -14.87 -13.37 40.33
N PRO A 391 -14.54 -13.08 41.61
CA PRO A 391 -13.16 -12.87 42.05
C PRO A 391 -12.27 -14.08 41.74
N ALA A 392 -11.10 -13.85 41.13
CA ALA A 392 -10.19 -14.90 40.71
C ALA A 392 -8.75 -14.73 41.23
N PHE A 393 -8.35 -13.50 41.55
CA PHE A 393 -7.02 -13.18 42.10
C PHE A 393 -7.07 -11.90 42.93
N ASP A 394 -6.29 -11.83 44.01
CA ASP A 394 -6.13 -10.65 44.85
C ASP A 394 -4.78 -10.72 45.59
N LYS A 395 -3.89 -9.76 45.32
CA LYS A 395 -2.55 -9.73 45.94
C LYS A 395 -2.01 -8.31 46.02
N THR A 396 -1.34 -8.00 47.13
CA THR A 396 -0.54 -6.78 47.28
C THR A 396 0.93 -7.08 46.95
N PHE A 397 1.51 -6.25 46.10
CA PHE A 397 2.89 -6.31 45.67
C PHE A 397 3.66 -5.12 46.24
N THR A 398 4.90 -5.37 46.64
CA THR A 398 5.81 -4.35 47.19
C THR A 398 7.06 -4.23 46.35
N GLY A 399 7.71 -3.05 46.38
CA GLY A 399 8.99 -2.85 45.71
C GLY A 399 8.94 -2.94 44.18
N LEU A 400 7.76 -2.72 43.58
CA LEU A 400 7.51 -2.79 42.15
C LEU A 400 8.41 -1.82 41.41
N ARG A 401 8.97 -2.29 40.29
CA ARG A 401 9.75 -1.49 39.36
C ARG A 401 9.24 -1.71 37.95
N GLN A 402 9.32 -0.69 37.12
CA GLN A 402 9.06 -0.80 35.69
C GLN A 402 10.18 -1.56 34.99
N ARG A 403 9.80 -2.44 34.06
CA ARG A 403 10.71 -3.09 33.13
C ARG A 403 11.20 -2.08 32.10
N GLN A 404 12.51 -2.03 31.82
CA GLN A 404 13.09 -1.03 30.92
C GLN A 404 12.72 -1.21 29.45
N SER A 405 12.41 -2.44 29.00
CA SER A 405 12.15 -2.73 27.58
C SER A 405 10.81 -2.19 27.07
N ASP A 406 9.81 -2.06 27.94
CA ASP A 406 8.45 -1.64 27.56
C ASP A 406 7.73 -0.78 28.63
N TRP A 407 8.42 -0.44 29.71
CA TRP A 407 7.93 0.31 30.85
C TRP A 407 6.73 -0.33 31.58
N ALA A 408 6.51 -1.64 31.38
CA ALA A 408 5.50 -2.38 32.11
C ALA A 408 5.98 -2.69 33.53
N THR A 409 5.12 -2.49 34.52
CA THR A 409 5.25 -3.16 35.82
C THR A 409 4.57 -4.51 35.72
N VAL A 410 5.28 -5.55 36.16
CA VAL A 410 4.90 -6.94 35.98
C VAL A 410 4.39 -7.50 37.29
N PHE A 411 3.20 -8.09 37.25
CA PHE A 411 2.53 -8.75 38.37
C PHE A 411 2.45 -10.24 38.09
N ALA A 412 3.17 -11.03 38.89
CA ALA A 412 3.05 -12.49 38.86
C ALA A 412 1.69 -12.90 39.47
N LEU A 413 0.87 -13.60 38.69
CA LEU A 413 -0.45 -14.07 39.07
C LEU A 413 -0.39 -15.47 39.72
N ASP A 414 0.64 -15.70 40.52
CA ASP A 414 0.82 -16.96 41.25
C ASP A 414 -0.38 -17.22 42.16
N GLY A 415 -1.09 -18.33 41.93
CA GLY A 415 -2.32 -18.66 42.65
C GLY A 415 -3.61 -18.45 41.85
N PHE A 416 -3.55 -17.95 40.61
CA PHE A 416 -4.68 -18.04 39.69
C PHE A 416 -4.90 -19.52 39.32
N LYS A 417 -5.95 -20.14 39.87
CA LYS A 417 -6.18 -21.60 39.73
C LYS A 417 -7.06 -21.97 38.55
N ASN A 418 -8.08 -21.15 38.28
CA ASN A 418 -9.11 -21.49 37.32
C ASN A 418 -8.70 -21.04 35.91
N PRO A 419 -8.76 -21.93 34.91
CA PRO A 419 -8.51 -21.52 33.54
C PRO A 419 -9.63 -20.61 33.05
N VAL A 420 -9.24 -19.55 32.35
CA VAL A 420 -10.14 -18.73 31.52
C VAL A 420 -10.34 -19.36 30.16
N LYS A 421 -11.51 -19.12 29.59
CA LYS A 421 -11.92 -19.56 28.27
C LYS A 421 -11.91 -18.38 27.28
N PRO A 422 -11.76 -18.64 25.98
CA PRO A 422 -12.02 -17.61 24.97
C PRO A 422 -13.44 -17.06 25.14
N GLY A 423 -13.57 -15.73 25.13
CA GLY A 423 -14.84 -15.03 25.33
C GLY A 423 -15.14 -14.63 26.77
N ASP A 424 -14.40 -15.13 27.77
CA ASP A 424 -14.58 -14.69 29.16
C ASP A 424 -14.27 -13.20 29.31
N LYS A 425 -15.09 -12.50 30.10
CA LYS A 425 -14.83 -11.12 30.54
C LYS A 425 -13.86 -11.15 31.71
N ILE A 426 -12.65 -10.64 31.51
CA ILE A 426 -11.63 -10.53 32.55
C ILE A 426 -11.53 -9.05 32.94
N SER A 427 -11.66 -8.74 34.22
CA SER A 427 -11.40 -7.41 34.77
C SER A 427 -10.20 -7.47 35.68
N PHE A 428 -9.19 -6.62 35.47
CA PHE A 428 -8.15 -6.39 36.47
C PHE A 428 -8.28 -5.00 37.07
N THR A 429 -8.03 -4.89 38.36
CA THR A 429 -8.04 -3.65 39.13
C THR A 429 -6.66 -3.44 39.74
N VAL A 430 -6.07 -2.27 39.52
CA VAL A 430 -4.80 -1.84 40.12
C VAL A 430 -5.04 -0.68 41.07
N THR A 431 -4.53 -0.82 42.29
CA THR A 431 -4.64 0.19 43.37
C THR A 431 -3.23 0.48 43.91
N PRO A 432 -2.54 1.52 43.42
CA PRO A 432 -1.22 1.88 43.92
C PRO A 432 -1.29 2.47 45.33
N ALA A 433 -0.26 2.25 46.15
CA ALA A 433 -0.17 2.80 47.50
C ALA A 433 0.15 4.31 47.51
N THR A 434 0.83 4.79 46.47
CA THR A 434 1.21 6.19 46.26
C THR A 434 0.73 6.66 44.88
N GLN A 435 0.78 7.97 44.63
CA GLN A 435 0.43 8.46 43.30
C GLN A 435 1.44 7.94 42.27
N ILE A 436 0.93 7.30 41.21
CA ILE A 436 1.73 6.81 40.10
C ILE A 436 1.23 7.35 38.75
N GLY A 437 2.07 7.29 37.73
CA GLY A 437 1.62 7.43 36.34
C GLY A 437 1.01 6.13 35.80
N ILE A 438 -0.11 6.20 35.09
CA ILE A 438 -0.68 5.10 34.30
C ILE A 438 -0.79 5.52 32.84
N ALA A 439 -0.38 4.65 31.91
CA ALA A 439 -0.51 4.93 30.48
C ALA A 439 -1.96 4.75 30.02
N ALA A 440 -2.64 5.87 29.80
CA ALA A 440 -4.01 5.95 29.33
C ALA A 440 -4.07 5.92 27.79
N ILE A 441 -4.75 4.91 27.26
CA ILE A 441 -5.03 4.71 25.84
C ILE A 441 -6.42 5.29 25.52
N HIS A 442 -6.48 6.15 24.50
CA HIS A 442 -7.70 6.89 24.14
C HIS A 442 -8.50 6.30 22.97
N PHE A 443 -7.94 5.34 22.22
CA PHE A 443 -8.64 4.74 21.08
C PHE A 443 -9.53 3.55 21.45
N ASP A 444 -10.48 3.24 20.58
CA ASP A 444 -11.54 2.25 20.82
C ASP A 444 -11.17 0.85 20.40
N ARG A 445 -10.59 0.07 21.31
CA ARG A 445 -10.31 -1.35 21.05
C ARG A 445 -11.53 -2.23 21.30
N GLN A 446 -11.92 -3.01 20.29
CA GLN A 446 -13.00 -3.99 20.43
C GLN A 446 -12.64 -5.02 21.50
N GLY A 447 -13.61 -5.34 22.37
CA GLY A 447 -13.39 -6.28 23.46
C GLY A 447 -12.55 -5.74 24.62
N ILE A 448 -12.27 -4.43 24.68
CA ILE A 448 -11.67 -3.79 25.86
C ILE A 448 -12.56 -2.61 26.28
N GLU A 449 -13.15 -2.69 27.46
CA GLU A 449 -14.04 -1.67 27.99
C GLU A 449 -13.21 -0.50 28.58
N LYS A 450 -13.76 0.70 28.71
CA LYS A 450 -13.02 1.80 29.35
C LYS A 450 -13.09 1.62 30.87
N GLY A 451 -11.95 1.74 31.54
CA GLY A 451 -11.87 1.98 32.97
C GLY A 451 -12.03 3.45 33.30
N ASN A 452 -12.19 3.80 34.56
CA ASN A 452 -12.22 5.19 35.01
C ASN A 452 -10.93 5.52 35.78
N VAL A 453 -10.21 6.56 35.35
CA VAL A 453 -9.09 7.14 36.09
C VAL A 453 -9.61 8.38 36.83
N PRO A 454 -9.58 8.41 38.18
CA PRO A 454 -10.07 9.56 38.93
C PRO A 454 -9.40 10.87 38.47
N ARG A 455 -10.20 11.95 38.38
CA ARG A 455 -9.83 13.29 37.83
C ARG A 455 -9.67 13.39 36.31
N TYR A 456 -9.45 12.29 35.60
CA TYR A 456 -9.22 12.32 34.15
C TYR A 456 -10.34 11.66 33.33
N GLY A 457 -11.15 10.80 33.96
CA GLY A 457 -12.31 10.17 33.34
C GLY A 457 -11.99 8.81 32.69
N ALA A 458 -12.81 8.44 31.70
CA ALA A 458 -12.78 7.10 31.11
C ALA A 458 -11.57 6.90 30.16
N ALA A 459 -10.77 5.87 30.42
CA ALA A 459 -9.60 5.51 29.61
C ALA A 459 -9.38 3.98 29.60
N ARG A 460 -8.61 3.49 28.63
CA ARG A 460 -8.05 2.14 28.66
C ARG A 460 -6.61 2.19 29.16
N SER A 461 -6.06 1.11 29.68
CA SER A 461 -4.62 1.04 30.00
C SER A 461 -3.83 0.36 28.89
N ALA A 462 -2.54 0.70 28.76
CA ALA A 462 -1.57 -0.17 28.10
C ALA A 462 -1.20 -1.33 29.03
N PHE A 463 -1.54 -2.56 28.63
CA PHE A 463 -1.33 -3.77 29.42
C PHE A 463 -1.11 -5.01 28.55
N TYR A 464 -0.69 -6.10 29.15
CA TYR A 464 -0.87 -7.44 28.60
C TYR A 464 -1.20 -8.41 29.72
N MET A 465 -1.92 -9.48 29.40
CA MET A 465 -2.07 -10.62 30.29
C MET A 465 -1.69 -11.88 29.54
N LYS A 466 -0.78 -12.68 30.12
CA LYS A 466 -0.30 -13.94 29.54
C LYS A 466 -0.46 -15.13 30.48
N LYS A 467 -0.48 -16.32 29.90
CA LYS A 467 -0.68 -17.65 30.50
C LYS A 467 0.63 -18.40 30.72
#